data_AF-A0A7V4UXQ2-F1
#
_entry.id   AF-A0A7V4UXQ2-F1
#
_cell.length_a   1.000
_cell.length_b   1.000
_cell.length_c   1.000
_cell.angle_alpha   90.00
_cell.angle_beta   90.00
_cell.angle_gamma   90.00
#
_symmetry.space_group_name_H-M   'P 1'
#
loop_
_entity.id
_entity.type
_entity.pdbx_description
1 polymer ?
#
loop_
_entity_poly.entity_id
_entity_poly.type
_entity_poly.pdbx_seq_one_letter_code
_entity_poly.pdbx_strand_id
1 'polypeptide(L)'
;MTDSSDTPESSEIPDAVSEPRRRFSVQLVWIIPIVAALIGLSIAVKSFMDRGQTITITFKTGEGLEAGKTKIKYKDVQIGEVKELAISSDRSHVVVTAEVSRDAWGLLVKDTRFWVVRARISGGNVTGLGTLLGGSYIGVDAGSSQEDEDSFKGLEAPPAVSMDVPGRQFVLHAADIGSLDAASPVFYRRMQVGQVISTELDPAGTGVTVRIFIRAPFDQYVKPSTTFWHARGT
;
A
#
# COMPACT_ATOMS: atom_id res chain seq x y z
N MET A 1 70.33 -34.69 94.03
CA MET A 1 69.17 -33.83 94.32
C MET A 1 69.34 -32.52 93.58
N THR A 2 68.62 -32.29 92.48
CA THR A 2 67.44 -31.40 92.42
C THR A 2 66.82 -31.56 91.05
N ASP A 3 65.52 -31.79 91.10
CA ASP A 3 64.58 -31.98 90.01
C ASP A 3 64.27 -30.63 89.33
N SER A 4 64.00 -30.64 88.02
CA SER A 4 63.29 -29.55 87.33
C SER A 4 62.68 -30.11 86.05
N SER A 5 61.41 -30.46 86.18
CA SER A 5 60.41 -30.74 85.15
C SER A 5 59.89 -29.44 84.48
N ASP A 6 59.16 -29.63 83.36
CA ASP A 6 58.32 -28.71 82.55
C ASP A 6 58.94 -28.22 81.23
N THR A 7 58.26 -28.15 80.09
CA THR A 7 56.94 -28.58 79.57
C THR A 7 57.02 -28.40 78.03
N PRO A 8 56.31 -29.17 77.17
CA PRO A 8 56.50 -29.11 75.72
C PRO A 8 56.00 -27.78 75.11
N GLU A 9 56.87 -27.11 74.34
CA GLU A 9 56.49 -26.00 73.47
C GLU A 9 55.43 -26.47 72.46
N SER A 10 54.22 -25.94 72.59
CA SER A 10 53.18 -26.09 71.57
C SER A 10 53.57 -25.23 70.38
N SER A 11 53.86 -25.86 69.24
CA SER A 11 54.10 -25.18 67.96
C SER A 11 52.89 -24.33 67.56
N GLU A 12 53.12 -23.02 67.44
CA GLU A 12 52.18 -22.03 66.94
C GLU A 12 51.66 -22.44 65.55
N ILE A 13 50.34 -22.52 65.42
CA ILE A 13 49.67 -22.64 64.12
C ILE A 13 49.62 -21.23 63.52
N PRO A 14 50.04 -21.01 62.26
CA PRO A 14 50.00 -19.69 61.66
C PRO A 14 48.56 -19.23 61.45
N ASP A 15 48.24 -18.03 61.93
CA ASP A 15 46.93 -17.39 61.77
C ASP A 15 46.71 -16.99 60.30
N ALA A 16 45.59 -17.44 59.74
CA ALA A 16 45.20 -17.16 58.37
C ALA A 16 44.68 -15.72 58.22
N VAL A 17 45.49 -14.84 57.63
CA VAL A 17 45.08 -13.48 57.25
C VAL A 17 44.09 -13.57 56.08
N SER A 18 42.83 -13.24 56.34
CA SER A 18 41.78 -13.19 55.32
C SER A 18 41.82 -11.85 54.59
N GLU A 19 42.25 -11.85 53.34
CA GLU A 19 42.06 -10.69 52.46
C GLU A 19 40.58 -10.55 52.08
N PRO A 20 39.95 -9.37 52.24
CA PRO A 20 38.57 -9.17 51.85
C PRO A 20 38.47 -9.23 50.33
N ARG A 21 37.83 -10.29 49.81
CA ARG A 21 37.48 -10.40 48.38
C ARG A 21 36.70 -9.17 47.93
N ARG A 22 37.34 -8.36 47.09
CA ARG A 22 36.79 -7.16 46.47
C ARG A 22 35.58 -7.53 45.60
N ARG A 23 34.35 -7.33 46.12
CA ARG A 23 33.06 -7.63 45.47
C ARG A 23 32.72 -6.77 44.23
N PHE A 24 33.68 -6.04 43.66
CA PHE A 24 33.43 -5.04 42.60
C PHE A 24 33.37 -5.60 41.17
N SER A 25 33.65 -6.89 40.93
CA SER A 25 33.59 -7.47 39.58
C SER A 25 32.22 -8.03 39.19
N VAL A 26 31.32 -8.29 40.14
CA VAL A 26 30.02 -8.93 39.86
C VAL A 26 29.05 -7.98 39.16
N GLN A 27 29.13 -6.68 39.46
CA GLN A 27 28.30 -5.66 38.80
C GLN A 27 28.76 -5.34 37.37
N LEU A 28 30.07 -5.46 37.07
CA LEU A 28 30.58 -5.17 35.72
C LEU A 28 30.26 -6.30 34.72
N VAL A 29 30.26 -7.56 35.19
CA VAL A 29 29.94 -8.74 34.35
C VAL A 29 28.50 -8.70 33.85
N TRP A 30 27.56 -8.12 34.62
CA TRP A 30 26.15 -7.99 34.23
C TRP A 30 25.86 -6.84 33.27
N ILE A 31 26.79 -5.90 33.07
CA ILE A 31 26.60 -4.79 32.13
C ILE A 31 26.46 -5.34 30.70
N ILE A 32 27.29 -6.31 30.31
CA ILE A 32 27.27 -6.87 28.95
C ILE A 32 25.92 -7.54 28.62
N PRO A 33 25.36 -8.45 29.47
CA PRO A 33 24.02 -8.99 29.29
C PRO A 33 22.91 -7.94 29.22
N ILE A 34 22.96 -6.92 30.09
CA ILE A 34 21.94 -5.85 30.11
C ILE A 34 22.01 -5.04 28.82
N VAL A 35 23.21 -4.65 28.38
CA VAL A 35 23.40 -3.89 27.14
C VAL A 35 22.96 -4.74 25.94
N ALA A 36 23.32 -6.02 25.89
CA ALA A 36 22.85 -6.93 24.84
C ALA A 36 21.31 -7.09 24.85
N ALA A 37 20.70 -7.20 26.03
CA ALA A 37 19.24 -7.27 26.17
C ALA A 37 18.56 -5.96 25.73
N LEU A 38 19.12 -4.80 26.04
CA LEU A 38 18.61 -3.50 25.60
C LEU A 38 18.71 -3.33 24.07
N ILE A 39 19.81 -3.78 23.47
CA ILE A 39 19.97 -3.77 22.00
C ILE A 39 18.94 -4.71 21.37
N GLY A 40 18.79 -5.93 21.91
CA GLY A 40 17.79 -6.90 21.43
C GLY A 40 16.37 -6.36 21.55
N LEU A 41 16.03 -5.74 22.68
CA LEU A 41 14.74 -5.10 22.92
C LEU A 41 14.52 -3.93 21.95
N SER A 42 15.53 -3.10 21.70
CA SER A 42 15.48 -2.01 20.72
C SER A 42 15.18 -2.53 19.32
N ILE A 43 15.89 -3.58 18.87
CA ILE A 43 15.67 -4.18 17.54
C ILE A 43 14.26 -4.80 17.47
N ALA A 44 13.81 -5.48 18.52
CA ALA A 44 12.48 -6.08 18.58
C ALA A 44 11.36 -5.04 18.53
N VAL A 45 11.47 -3.97 19.33
CA VAL A 45 10.50 -2.86 19.33
C VAL A 45 10.47 -2.17 17.97
N LYS A 46 11.64 -1.91 17.38
CA LYS A 46 11.73 -1.32 16.04
C LYS A 46 11.09 -2.23 14.98
N SER A 47 11.33 -3.54 15.04
CA SER A 47 10.71 -4.51 14.14
C SER A 47 9.20 -4.64 14.32
N PHE A 48 8.65 -4.35 15.49
CA PHE A 48 7.21 -4.34 15.73
C PHE A 48 6.57 -3.03 15.28
N MET A 49 7.25 -1.90 15.53
CA MET A 49 6.79 -0.59 15.09
C MET A 49 6.85 -0.43 13.56
N ASP A 50 7.84 -1.01 12.89
CA ASP A 50 8.00 -0.87 11.43
C ASP A 50 7.06 -1.78 10.63
N ARG A 51 6.24 -2.64 11.27
CA ARG A 51 5.24 -3.45 10.56
C ARG A 51 4.17 -2.55 9.97
N GLY A 52 4.02 -2.62 8.65
CA GLY A 52 2.93 -1.99 7.93
C GLY A 52 1.58 -2.63 8.29
N GLN A 53 0.49 -2.01 7.83
CA GLN A 53 -0.84 -2.59 7.94
C GLN A 53 -0.99 -3.61 6.82
N THR A 54 -1.43 -4.82 7.16
CA THR A 54 -1.75 -5.84 6.18
C THR A 54 -3.16 -5.59 5.65
N ILE A 55 -3.30 -5.51 4.33
CA ILE A 55 -4.58 -5.39 3.64
C ILE A 55 -4.80 -6.58 2.70
N THR A 56 -6.06 -6.84 2.38
CA THR A 56 -6.46 -7.86 1.43
C THR A 56 -7.11 -7.20 0.21
N ILE A 57 -6.64 -7.52 -0.99
CA ILE A 57 -7.21 -7.02 -2.25
C ILE A 57 -7.62 -8.21 -3.12
N THR A 58 -8.87 -8.20 -3.57
CA THR A 58 -9.42 -9.26 -4.42
C THR A 58 -9.42 -8.86 -5.89
N PHE A 59 -8.81 -9.66 -6.76
CA PHE A 59 -8.82 -9.48 -8.21
C PHE A 59 -9.40 -10.71 -8.92
N LYS A 60 -9.90 -10.56 -10.15
CA LYS A 60 -10.36 -11.74 -10.93
C LYS A 60 -9.19 -12.61 -11.37
N THR A 61 -8.05 -11.99 -11.70
CA THR A 61 -6.83 -12.71 -12.11
C THR A 61 -5.60 -12.18 -11.38
N GLY A 62 -4.64 -13.05 -11.13
CA GLY A 62 -3.33 -12.70 -10.55
C GLY A 62 -2.28 -12.35 -11.62
N GLU A 63 -2.70 -12.08 -12.85
CA GLU A 63 -1.80 -11.93 -13.99
C GLU A 63 -0.87 -10.72 -13.81
N GLY A 64 0.43 -10.98 -13.88
CA GLY A 64 1.50 -9.99 -13.70
C GLY A 64 1.81 -9.68 -12.23
N LEU A 65 1.01 -10.14 -11.27
CA LEU A 65 1.28 -9.95 -9.85
C LEU A 65 2.24 -11.03 -9.33
N GLU A 66 3.25 -10.60 -8.57
CA GLU A 66 4.26 -11.46 -7.97
C GLU A 66 4.50 -11.06 -6.50
N ALA A 67 4.40 -12.05 -5.61
CA ALA A 67 4.71 -11.87 -4.19
C ALA A 67 6.16 -11.44 -3.98
N GLY A 68 6.38 -10.45 -3.11
CA GLY A 68 7.68 -9.85 -2.81
C GLY A 68 8.23 -8.88 -3.86
N LYS A 69 7.63 -8.83 -5.06
CA LYS A 69 8.12 -7.99 -6.17
C LYS A 69 7.14 -6.89 -6.54
N THR A 70 5.85 -7.21 -6.65
CA THR A 70 4.84 -6.24 -7.05
C THR A 70 4.69 -5.17 -5.97
N LYS A 71 4.88 -3.92 -6.37
CA LYS A 71 4.76 -2.76 -5.50
C LYS A 71 3.35 -2.17 -5.57
N ILE A 72 2.90 -1.60 -4.47
CA ILE A 72 1.70 -0.76 -4.42
C ILE A 72 2.15 0.70 -4.51
N LYS A 73 1.56 1.44 -5.44
CA LYS A 73 1.92 2.83 -5.71
C LYS A 73 0.72 3.76 -5.67
N TYR A 74 0.89 4.87 -4.96
CA TYR A 74 -0.01 6.02 -5.02
C TYR A 74 0.75 7.18 -5.66
N LYS A 75 0.22 7.73 -6.76
CA LYS A 75 0.87 8.83 -7.51
C LYS A 75 2.35 8.53 -7.85
N ASP A 76 2.61 7.33 -8.35
CA ASP A 76 3.96 6.79 -8.66
C ASP A 76 4.92 6.62 -7.48
N VAL A 77 4.51 6.96 -6.25
CA VAL A 77 5.27 6.73 -5.01
C VAL A 77 4.93 5.35 -4.46
N GLN A 78 5.95 4.55 -4.15
CA GLN A 78 5.76 3.25 -3.51
C GLN A 78 5.28 3.43 -2.06
N ILE A 79 4.14 2.83 -1.74
CA ILE A 79 3.50 2.87 -0.42
C ILE A 79 3.28 1.47 0.17
N GLY A 80 3.64 0.42 -0.55
CA GLY A 80 3.44 -0.94 -0.09
C GLY A 80 3.97 -1.99 -1.06
N GLU A 81 3.76 -3.24 -0.70
CA GLU A 81 4.24 -4.40 -1.45
C GLU A 81 3.33 -5.61 -1.25
N VAL A 82 3.12 -6.36 -2.33
CA VAL A 82 2.40 -7.64 -2.28
C VAL A 82 3.25 -8.67 -1.53
N LYS A 83 2.69 -9.28 -0.48
CA LYS A 83 3.36 -10.31 0.32
C LYS A 83 2.93 -11.72 -0.06
N GLU A 84 1.67 -11.92 -0.40
CA GLU A 84 1.14 -13.24 -0.74
C GLU A 84 0.07 -13.16 -1.82
N LEU A 85 -0.03 -14.23 -2.62
CA LEU A 85 -1.04 -14.44 -3.65
C LEU A 85 -1.67 -15.81 -3.41
N ALA A 86 -2.97 -15.84 -3.15
CA ALA A 86 -3.73 -17.06 -2.96
C ALA A 86 -4.91 -17.11 -3.94
N ILE A 87 -5.26 -18.30 -4.39
CA ILE A 87 -6.51 -18.52 -5.13
C ILE A 87 -7.61 -18.74 -4.10
N SER A 88 -8.77 -18.13 -4.31
CA SER A 88 -9.93 -18.32 -3.45
C SER A 88 -10.37 -19.78 -3.38
N SER A 89 -11.04 -20.16 -2.29
CA SER A 89 -11.50 -21.54 -2.07
C SER A 89 -12.48 -22.02 -3.16
N ASP A 90 -13.28 -21.12 -3.72
CA ASP A 90 -14.20 -21.35 -4.83
C ASP A 90 -13.52 -21.24 -6.22
N ARG A 91 -12.22 -20.89 -6.27
CA ARG A 91 -11.42 -20.69 -7.49
C ARG A 91 -11.94 -19.58 -8.42
N SER A 92 -12.81 -18.69 -7.93
CA SER A 92 -13.40 -17.62 -8.74
C SER A 92 -12.56 -16.35 -8.81
N HIS A 93 -11.63 -16.16 -7.87
CA HIS A 93 -10.81 -14.96 -7.76
C HIS A 93 -9.45 -15.23 -7.11
N VAL A 94 -8.58 -14.22 -7.15
CA VAL A 94 -7.28 -14.19 -6.50
C VAL A 94 -7.33 -13.22 -5.33
N VAL A 95 -6.87 -13.69 -4.17
CA VAL A 95 -6.73 -12.93 -2.94
C VAL A 95 -5.27 -12.49 -2.83
N VAL A 96 -5.06 -11.18 -2.81
CA VAL A 96 -3.73 -10.55 -2.71
C VAL A 96 -3.58 -10.01 -1.30
N THR A 97 -2.64 -10.56 -0.55
CA THR A 97 -2.27 -10.01 0.75
C THR A 97 -1.10 -9.06 0.54
N ALA A 98 -1.25 -7.82 0.98
CA ALA A 98 -0.24 -6.79 0.82
C ALA A 98 0.03 -6.05 2.13
N GLU A 99 1.25 -5.54 2.26
CA GLU A 99 1.66 -4.72 3.39
C GLU A 99 1.81 -3.27 2.94
N VAL A 100 1.13 -2.36 3.64
CA VAL A 100 1.11 -0.92 3.36
C VAL A 100 1.81 -0.17 4.49
N SER A 101 2.65 0.79 4.13
CA SER A 101 3.43 1.58 5.08
C SER A 101 2.55 2.53 5.90
N ARG A 102 3.02 2.87 7.11
CA ARG A 102 2.27 3.68 8.09
C ARG A 102 1.83 5.05 7.58
N ASP A 103 2.66 5.67 6.76
CA ASP A 103 2.40 6.96 6.13
C ASP A 103 1.25 6.92 5.12
N ALA A 104 0.89 5.73 4.64
CA ALA A 104 -0.19 5.53 3.67
C ALA A 104 -1.49 4.98 4.29
N TRP A 105 -1.56 4.78 5.62
CA TRP A 105 -2.76 4.29 6.29
C TRP A 105 -3.98 5.18 6.08
N GLY A 106 -3.78 6.51 6.02
CA GLY A 106 -4.85 7.46 5.70
C GLY A 106 -5.43 7.33 4.29
N LEU A 107 -4.87 6.46 3.45
CA LEU A 107 -5.41 6.13 2.13
C LEU A 107 -6.28 4.87 2.15
N LEU A 108 -6.37 4.13 3.26
CA LEU A 108 -7.06 2.84 3.37
C LEU A 108 -8.50 3.02 3.88
N VAL A 109 -9.35 3.62 3.07
CA VAL A 109 -10.75 3.92 3.40
C VAL A 109 -11.71 3.21 2.44
N LYS A 110 -12.99 3.06 2.83
CA LYS A 110 -13.98 2.27 2.06
C LYS A 110 -14.06 2.53 0.55
N ASP A 111 -13.87 3.76 0.11
CA ASP A 111 -13.97 4.15 -1.30
C ASP A 111 -12.61 4.22 -2.02
N THR A 112 -11.52 3.74 -1.38
CA THR A 112 -10.21 3.60 -2.00
C THR A 112 -10.24 2.53 -3.09
N ARG A 113 -9.62 2.86 -4.22
CA ARG A 113 -9.64 2.03 -5.42
C ARG A 113 -8.24 1.53 -5.72
N PHE A 114 -8.13 0.22 -5.94
CA PHE A 114 -6.90 -0.45 -6.34
C PHE A 114 -7.06 -0.99 -7.76
N TRP A 115 -6.02 -0.95 -8.59
CA TRP A 115 -6.03 -1.59 -9.91
C TRP A 115 -4.65 -2.10 -10.30
N VAL A 116 -4.59 -3.10 -11.19
CA VAL A 116 -3.33 -3.61 -11.71
C VAL A 116 -2.91 -2.80 -12.94
N VAL A 117 -1.71 -2.22 -12.90
CA VAL A 117 -1.07 -1.59 -14.06
C VAL A 117 -0.07 -2.58 -14.66
N ARG A 118 -0.30 -2.95 -15.92
CA ARG A 118 0.53 -3.90 -16.67
C ARG A 118 1.32 -3.18 -17.76
N ALA A 119 2.54 -3.65 -18.02
CA ALA A 119 3.31 -3.23 -19.19
C ALA A 119 2.54 -3.65 -20.46
N ARG A 120 2.25 -2.70 -21.35
CA ARG A 120 1.69 -3.00 -22.68
C ARG A 120 2.73 -2.67 -23.73
N ILE A 121 3.16 -3.68 -24.50
CA ILE A 121 4.02 -3.47 -25.66
C ILE A 121 3.08 -3.20 -26.84
N SER A 122 2.92 -1.93 -27.23
CA SER A 122 2.20 -1.55 -28.44
C SER A 122 3.20 -1.10 -29.49
N GLY A 123 3.20 -1.77 -30.65
CA GLY A 123 4.22 -1.65 -31.71
C GLY A 123 4.22 -0.34 -32.50
N GLY A 124 4.22 0.82 -31.83
CA GLY A 124 4.35 2.11 -32.53
C GLY A 124 4.37 3.36 -31.64
N ASN A 125 3.89 3.29 -30.39
CA ASN A 125 4.00 4.36 -29.41
C ASN A 125 4.29 3.75 -28.04
N VAL A 126 5.46 4.07 -27.47
CA VAL A 126 5.92 3.44 -26.24
C VAL A 126 5.46 4.24 -25.02
N THR A 127 4.21 4.04 -24.58
CA THR A 127 3.77 4.43 -23.24
C THR A 127 4.16 3.34 -22.25
N GLY A 128 4.83 3.69 -21.14
CA GLY A 128 5.13 2.76 -20.04
C GLY A 128 6.54 2.15 -20.02
N LEU A 129 7.55 2.80 -20.62
CA LEU A 129 8.97 2.36 -20.59
C LEU A 129 9.47 1.96 -19.19
N GLY A 130 8.96 2.57 -18.10
CA GLY A 130 9.32 2.21 -16.73
C GLY A 130 8.89 0.78 -16.31
N THR A 131 7.91 0.18 -16.98
CA THR A 131 7.41 -1.18 -16.67
C THR A 131 8.14 -2.30 -17.42
N LEU A 132 8.90 -1.99 -18.49
CA LEU A 132 9.71 -2.99 -19.20
C LEU A 132 10.87 -3.52 -18.33
N LEU A 133 11.33 -2.73 -17.37
CA LEU A 133 12.38 -3.12 -16.41
C LEU A 133 11.81 -3.38 -15.00
N GLY A 134 10.65 -2.79 -14.66
CA GLY A 134 10.09 -2.78 -13.30
C GLY A 134 8.95 -3.75 -12.99
N GLY A 135 8.40 -4.46 -13.99
CA GLY A 135 7.26 -5.37 -13.80
C GLY A 135 5.92 -4.64 -13.62
N SER A 136 4.85 -5.42 -13.39
CA SER A 136 3.53 -4.86 -13.08
C SER A 136 3.49 -4.27 -11.66
N TYR A 137 2.61 -3.32 -11.42
CA TYR A 137 2.39 -2.74 -10.09
C TYR A 137 0.90 -2.52 -9.83
N ILE A 138 0.54 -2.36 -8.56
CA ILE A 138 -0.83 -2.02 -8.14
C ILE A 138 -0.90 -0.51 -7.95
N GLY A 139 -1.77 0.17 -8.71
CA GLY A 139 -2.08 1.57 -8.53
C GLY A 139 -3.14 1.77 -7.46
N VAL A 140 -3.07 2.91 -6.77
CA VAL A 140 -4.02 3.32 -5.73
C VAL A 140 -4.59 4.69 -6.08
N ASP A 141 -5.87 4.85 -5.85
CA ASP A 141 -6.56 6.13 -5.84
C ASP A 141 -7.32 6.29 -4.53
N ALA A 142 -7.07 7.40 -3.87
CA ALA A 142 -7.48 7.63 -2.50
C ALA A 142 -8.97 8.00 -2.46
N GLY A 143 -9.68 7.35 -1.53
CA GLY A 143 -11.05 7.69 -1.22
C GLY A 143 -11.20 8.97 -0.39
N SER A 144 -12.45 9.32 -0.14
CA SER A 144 -12.91 10.46 0.68
C SER A 144 -13.75 10.02 1.88
N SER A 145 -14.01 8.72 2.04
CA SER A 145 -14.69 8.15 3.19
C SER A 145 -13.92 8.41 4.48
N GLN A 146 -14.65 8.55 5.59
CA GLN A 146 -14.08 8.62 6.95
C GLN A 146 -14.01 7.25 7.62
N GLU A 147 -14.52 6.21 6.96
CA GLU A 147 -14.49 4.84 7.45
C GLU A 147 -13.30 4.10 6.86
N ASP A 148 -12.43 3.61 7.74
CA ASP A 148 -11.29 2.76 7.41
C ASP A 148 -11.76 1.40 6.88
N GLU A 149 -10.97 0.81 5.97
CA GLU A 149 -11.23 -0.50 5.38
C GLU A 149 -9.90 -1.24 5.18
N ASP A 150 -9.88 -2.56 5.37
CA ASP A 150 -8.70 -3.41 5.16
C ASP A 150 -8.91 -4.46 4.04
N SER A 151 -10.13 -4.54 3.51
CA SER A 151 -10.53 -5.47 2.46
C SER A 151 -11.05 -4.71 1.24
N PHE A 152 -10.38 -4.89 0.10
CA PHE A 152 -10.66 -4.13 -1.10
C PHE A 152 -10.98 -5.02 -2.28
N LYS A 153 -11.87 -4.53 -3.14
CA LYS A 153 -12.09 -5.12 -4.46
C LYS A 153 -11.25 -4.38 -5.49
N GLY A 154 -10.29 -5.09 -6.05
CA GLY A 154 -9.45 -4.59 -7.13
C GLY A 154 -10.21 -4.42 -8.44
N LEU A 155 -9.86 -3.36 -9.17
CA LEU A 155 -10.31 -3.08 -10.52
C LEU A 155 -9.32 -3.68 -11.53
N GLU A 156 -9.84 -4.26 -12.60
CA GLU A 156 -9.02 -4.85 -13.68
C GLU A 156 -8.40 -3.78 -14.60
N ALA A 157 -8.97 -2.58 -14.60
CA ALA A 157 -8.53 -1.45 -15.40
C ALA A 157 -8.43 -0.20 -14.52
N PRO A 158 -7.52 0.73 -14.85
CA PRO A 158 -7.44 2.01 -14.15
C PRO A 158 -8.79 2.75 -14.24
N PRO A 159 -9.20 3.44 -13.16
CA PRO A 159 -10.37 4.29 -13.23
C PRO A 159 -10.14 5.37 -14.28
N ALA A 160 -11.17 5.66 -15.08
CA ALA A 160 -11.04 6.67 -16.14
C ALA A 160 -10.69 8.06 -15.57
N VAL A 161 -11.13 8.38 -14.36
CA VAL A 161 -10.80 9.63 -13.67
C VAL A 161 -10.49 9.35 -12.20
N SER A 162 -9.37 9.90 -11.74
CA SER A 162 -8.93 9.84 -10.34
C SER A 162 -9.82 10.71 -9.44
N MET A 163 -10.10 10.27 -8.21
CA MET A 163 -11.02 10.95 -7.29
C MET A 163 -10.52 12.34 -6.86
N ASP A 164 -9.21 12.56 -6.90
CA ASP A 164 -8.57 13.81 -6.53
C ASP A 164 -8.66 14.90 -7.62
N VAL A 165 -9.14 14.57 -8.82
CA VAL A 165 -9.33 15.56 -9.89
C VAL A 165 -10.62 16.33 -9.59
N PRO A 166 -10.56 17.65 -9.31
CA PRO A 166 -11.76 18.43 -9.06
C PRO A 166 -12.60 18.55 -10.32
N GLY A 167 -13.91 18.45 -10.19
CA GLY A 167 -14.85 18.54 -11.30
C GLY A 167 -16.21 17.94 -10.97
N ARG A 168 -17.00 17.67 -12.00
CA ARG A 168 -18.37 17.17 -11.85
C ARG A 168 -18.66 16.07 -12.86
N GLN A 169 -19.36 15.04 -12.41
CA GLN A 169 -19.85 13.96 -13.27
C GLN A 169 -21.26 14.30 -13.78
N PHE A 170 -21.52 13.97 -15.04
CA PHE A 170 -22.83 14.09 -15.66
C PHE A 170 -23.20 12.78 -16.34
N VAL A 171 -24.50 12.50 -16.37
CA VAL A 171 -25.07 11.33 -17.04
C VAL A 171 -25.81 11.82 -18.27
N LEU A 172 -25.46 11.26 -19.41
CA LEU A 172 -26.09 11.54 -20.70
C LEU A 172 -26.79 10.27 -21.19
N HIS A 173 -27.95 10.43 -21.80
CA HIS A 173 -28.66 9.34 -22.47
C HIS A 173 -28.61 9.57 -23.98
N ALA A 174 -28.24 8.53 -24.71
CA ALA A 174 -28.18 8.54 -26.17
C ALA A 174 -28.89 7.31 -26.73
N ALA A 175 -29.40 7.40 -27.97
CA ALA A 175 -30.01 6.26 -28.64
C ALA A 175 -28.98 5.18 -29.04
N ASP A 176 -27.76 5.61 -29.37
CA ASP A 176 -26.63 4.74 -29.69
C ASP A 176 -25.33 5.29 -29.09
N ILE A 177 -24.33 4.41 -28.97
CA ILE A 177 -22.99 4.76 -28.48
C ILE A 177 -22.13 5.45 -29.55
N GLY A 178 -22.50 5.31 -30.83
CA GLY A 178 -21.68 5.75 -31.96
C GLY A 178 -20.26 5.19 -31.91
N SER A 179 -19.27 6.09 -31.92
CA SER A 179 -17.84 5.80 -31.79
C SER A 179 -17.27 6.22 -30.44
N LEU A 180 -18.11 6.33 -29.40
CA LEU A 180 -17.68 6.74 -28.07
C LEU A 180 -17.11 5.54 -27.31
N ASP A 181 -15.86 5.65 -26.90
CA ASP A 181 -15.20 4.73 -25.98
C ASP A 181 -14.90 5.41 -24.63
N ALA A 182 -14.62 4.61 -23.60
CA ALA A 182 -14.03 5.13 -22.36
C ALA A 182 -12.77 5.97 -22.66
N ALA A 183 -12.59 7.09 -21.94
CA ALA A 183 -11.58 8.11 -22.18
C ALA A 183 -11.75 8.98 -23.44
N SER A 184 -12.85 8.83 -24.20
CA SER A 184 -13.16 9.76 -25.30
C SER A 184 -13.24 11.20 -24.80
N PRO A 185 -12.56 12.17 -25.46
CA PRO A 185 -12.45 13.53 -24.96
C PRO A 185 -13.77 14.32 -25.10
N VAL A 186 -14.10 15.09 -24.08
CA VAL A 186 -15.20 16.07 -24.12
C VAL A 186 -14.63 17.46 -24.35
N PHE A 187 -15.14 18.14 -25.38
CA PHE A 187 -14.68 19.47 -25.78
C PHE A 187 -15.67 20.57 -25.43
N TYR A 188 -15.15 21.72 -25.05
CA TYR A 188 -15.87 22.99 -25.02
C TYR A 188 -15.04 24.03 -25.75
N ARG A 189 -15.60 24.67 -26.78
CA ARG A 189 -14.89 25.64 -27.64
C ARG A 189 -13.53 25.09 -28.15
N ARG A 190 -13.51 23.83 -28.62
CA ARG A 190 -12.31 23.11 -29.10
C ARG A 190 -11.22 22.84 -28.05
N MET A 191 -11.48 23.13 -26.78
CA MET A 191 -10.58 22.77 -25.66
C MET A 191 -11.10 21.50 -24.99
N GLN A 192 -10.21 20.55 -24.72
CA GLN A 192 -10.57 19.34 -23.98
C GLN A 192 -10.81 19.69 -22.51
N VAL A 193 -12.08 19.64 -22.10
CA VAL A 193 -12.51 20.00 -20.74
C VAL A 193 -12.82 18.79 -19.88
N GLY A 194 -12.98 17.63 -20.49
CA GLY A 194 -13.38 16.41 -19.79
C GLY A 194 -13.18 15.17 -20.65
N GLN A 195 -13.77 14.07 -20.20
CA GLN A 195 -13.76 12.80 -20.92
C GLN A 195 -14.92 11.88 -20.50
N VAL A 196 -15.20 10.89 -21.35
CA VAL A 196 -16.12 9.80 -21.05
C VAL A 196 -15.49 8.88 -20.00
N ILE A 197 -16.24 8.58 -18.94
CA ILE A 197 -15.86 7.67 -17.85
C ILE A 197 -16.27 6.25 -18.19
N SER A 198 -17.55 6.06 -18.53
CA SER A 198 -18.12 4.76 -18.85
C SER A 198 -19.30 4.91 -19.80
N THR A 199 -19.58 3.81 -20.49
CA THR A 199 -20.73 3.64 -21.38
C THR A 199 -21.41 2.34 -21.02
N GLU A 200 -22.69 2.40 -20.67
CA GLU A 200 -23.48 1.26 -20.23
C GLU A 200 -24.74 1.19 -21.11
N LEU A 201 -25.06 0.00 -21.63
CA LEU A 201 -26.34 -0.21 -22.28
C LEU A 201 -27.45 -0.10 -21.23
N ASP A 202 -28.52 0.63 -21.54
CA ASP A 202 -29.66 0.75 -20.64
C ASP A 202 -30.24 -0.64 -20.35
N PRO A 203 -30.73 -0.92 -19.12
CA PRO A 203 -31.28 -2.24 -18.78
C PRO A 203 -32.42 -2.69 -19.69
N ALA A 204 -33.17 -1.74 -20.27
CA ALA A 204 -34.25 -1.99 -21.22
C ALA A 204 -33.75 -2.20 -22.68
N GLY A 205 -32.46 -1.99 -22.97
CA GLY A 205 -31.87 -2.10 -24.29
C GLY A 205 -32.27 -1.00 -25.28
N THR A 206 -32.95 0.05 -24.82
CA THR A 206 -33.52 1.12 -25.65
C THR A 206 -32.56 2.26 -25.97
N GLY A 207 -31.40 2.27 -25.32
CA GLY A 207 -30.42 3.34 -25.41
C GLY A 207 -29.16 3.03 -24.63
N VAL A 208 -28.27 4.01 -24.56
CA VAL A 208 -26.99 3.93 -23.87
C VAL A 208 -26.88 5.08 -22.88
N THR A 209 -26.51 4.72 -21.65
CA THR A 209 -26.15 5.66 -20.60
C THR A 209 -24.65 5.93 -20.70
N VAL A 210 -24.29 7.19 -20.95
CA VAL A 210 -22.90 7.66 -21.04
C VAL A 210 -22.59 8.53 -19.84
N ARG A 211 -21.62 8.11 -19.02
CA ARG A 211 -21.13 8.91 -17.89
C ARG A 211 -19.93 9.72 -18.35
N ILE A 212 -19.96 11.03 -18.14
CA ILE A 212 -18.87 11.93 -18.47
C ILE A 212 -18.38 12.66 -17.22
N PHE A 213 -17.10 13.03 -17.23
CA PHE A 213 -16.51 13.90 -16.22
C PHE A 213 -16.03 15.18 -16.86
N ILE A 214 -16.43 16.32 -16.30
CA ILE A 214 -15.93 17.64 -16.69
C ILE A 214 -15.06 18.19 -15.55
N ARG A 215 -13.82 18.55 -15.87
CA ARG A 215 -12.87 19.09 -14.90
C ARG A 215 -13.28 20.48 -14.43
N ALA A 216 -13.02 20.78 -13.16
CA ALA A 216 -13.04 22.16 -12.68
C ALA A 216 -11.92 22.98 -13.36
N PRO A 217 -12.15 24.27 -13.66
CA PRO A 217 -13.37 25.03 -13.40
C PRO A 217 -14.37 24.98 -14.58
N PHE A 218 -14.23 24.07 -15.55
CA PHE A 218 -15.08 24.04 -16.74
C PHE A 218 -16.48 23.49 -16.46
N ASP A 219 -16.64 22.71 -15.40
CA ASP A 219 -17.91 22.15 -14.95
C ASP A 219 -18.96 23.24 -14.65
N GLN A 220 -18.52 24.45 -14.28
CA GLN A 220 -19.38 25.61 -14.05
C GLN A 220 -20.12 26.07 -15.34
N TYR A 221 -19.61 25.72 -16.52
CA TYR A 221 -20.22 26.08 -17.80
C TYR A 221 -21.33 25.10 -18.22
N VAL A 222 -21.49 23.98 -17.52
CA VAL A 222 -22.59 23.03 -17.74
C VAL A 222 -23.82 23.52 -16.99
N LYS A 223 -24.85 23.91 -17.74
CA LYS A 223 -26.13 24.41 -17.24
C LYS A 223 -27.25 23.44 -17.64
N PRO A 224 -28.45 23.53 -17.05
CA PRO A 224 -29.60 22.72 -17.47
C PRO A 224 -29.96 22.88 -18.96
N SER A 225 -29.62 24.02 -19.57
CA SER A 225 -29.83 24.31 -20.99
C SER A 225 -28.65 23.86 -21.89
N THR A 226 -27.64 23.19 -21.34
CA THR A 226 -26.48 22.73 -22.11
C THR A 226 -26.87 21.51 -22.93
N THR A 227 -26.65 21.59 -24.24
CA THR A 227 -26.80 20.45 -25.14
C THR A 227 -25.44 19.83 -25.39
N PHE A 228 -25.35 18.50 -25.26
CA PHE A 228 -24.20 17.72 -25.69
C PHE A 228 -24.51 17.12 -27.07
N TRP A 229 -23.55 17.15 -27.97
CA TRP A 229 -23.68 16.55 -29.30
C TRP A 229 -22.41 15.76 -29.64
N HIS A 230 -22.58 14.68 -30.41
CA HIS A 230 -21.47 13.90 -30.91
C HIS A 230 -20.77 14.67 -32.04
N ALA A 231 -19.52 15.07 -31.83
CA ALA A 231 -18.71 15.70 -32.87
C ALA A 231 -18.21 14.62 -33.83
N ARG A 232 -18.93 14.37 -34.94
CA ARG A 232 -18.39 13.56 -36.04
C ARG A 232 -17.16 14.27 -36.60
N GLY A 233 -16.00 13.63 -36.50
CA GLY A 233 -14.87 13.96 -37.37
C GLY A 233 -15.25 13.62 -38.80
N THR A 234 -14.96 14.53 -39.73
CA THR A 234 -14.88 14.22 -41.17
C THR A 234 -13.72 13.28 -41.44
#